data_AF-G9KBJ9-F1
#
_entry.id   AF-G9KBJ9-F1
#
_cell.length_a   1.000
_cell.length_b   1.000
_cell.length_c   1.000
_cell.angle_alpha   90.00
_cell.angle_beta   90.00
_cell.angle_gamma   90.00
#
_symmetry.space_group_name_H-M   'P 1'
#
loop_
_entity.id
_entity.type
_entity.pdbx_description
1 polymer ?
#
loop_
_entity_poly.entity_id
_entity_poly.type
_entity_poly.pdbx_seq_one_letter_code
_entity_poly.pdbx_strand_id
1 'polypeptide(L)'
;SGDQVFQVPIQGPGCHHFLTCGSCLRAQRFMGCGWGGDTCGRQKECPGSWQQDHCPPELTEFYPQSGPRRGSTRLTLCGSN
;
A
#
# COMPACT_ATOMS: atom_id res chain seq x y z
N SER A 1 -13.14 -25.96 11.75
CA SER A 1 -12.01 -26.72 11.21
C SER A 1 -12.02 -28.07 11.91
N GLY A 2 -12.25 -29.16 11.20
CA GLY A 2 -12.40 -30.48 11.82
C GLY A 2 -12.41 -31.61 10.78
N ASP A 3 -13.21 -31.45 9.72
CA ASP A 3 -13.43 -32.51 8.71
C ASP A 3 -13.32 -32.02 7.25
N GLN A 4 -12.55 -30.94 7.01
CA GLN A 4 -12.44 -30.33 5.68
C GLN A 4 -10.98 -30.23 5.23
N VAL A 5 -10.74 -30.58 3.96
CA VAL A 5 -9.45 -30.42 3.28
C VAL A 5 -9.56 -29.24 2.32
N PHE A 6 -8.58 -28.33 2.36
CA PHE A 6 -8.49 -27.18 1.48
C PHE A 6 -7.16 -27.16 0.76
N GLN A 7 -7.19 -26.71 -0.49
CA GLN A 7 -5.99 -26.49 -1.28
C GLN A 7 -5.67 -25.00 -1.30
N VAL A 8 -4.48 -24.63 -0.81
CA VAL A 8 -3.98 -23.26 -0.88
C VAL A 8 -3.00 -23.12 -2.05
N PRO A 9 -3.17 -22.13 -2.94
CA PRO A 9 -2.23 -21.92 -4.04
C PRO A 9 -0.83 -21.57 -3.54
N ILE A 10 0.20 -22.04 -4.25
CA ILE A 10 1.62 -21.71 -3.95
C ILE A 10 1.87 -20.20 -4.05
N GLN A 11 1.13 -19.49 -4.92
CA GLN A 11 1.17 -18.03 -5.04
C GLN A 11 0.50 -17.29 -3.87
N GLY A 12 0.01 -18.02 -2.87
CA GLY A 12 -0.73 -17.48 -1.74
C GLY A 12 -2.20 -17.18 -2.06
N PRO A 13 -2.95 -16.72 -1.04
CA PRO A 13 -4.40 -16.52 -1.10
C PRO A 13 -4.83 -15.33 -1.97
N GLY A 14 -3.90 -14.46 -2.37
CA GLY A 14 -4.17 -13.24 -3.14
C GLY A 14 -3.42 -12.03 -2.57
N CYS A 15 -3.81 -10.84 -3.00
CA CYS A 15 -3.11 -9.58 -2.68
C CYS A 15 -3.95 -8.59 -1.84
N HIS A 16 -5.28 -8.75 -1.80
CA HIS A 16 -6.20 -7.80 -1.16
C HIS A 16 -6.00 -7.59 0.35
N HIS A 17 -5.25 -8.45 1.03
CA HIS A 17 -4.94 -8.24 2.46
C HIS A 17 -3.90 -7.13 2.69
N PHE A 18 -3.18 -6.70 1.64
CA PHE A 18 -2.27 -5.57 1.71
C PHE A 18 -3.06 -4.27 1.49
N LEU A 19 -3.26 -3.52 2.56
CA LEU A 19 -4.18 -2.37 2.56
C LEU A 19 -3.54 -1.05 2.11
N THR A 20 -2.22 -1.03 1.95
CA THR A 20 -1.47 0.18 1.54
C THR A 20 -0.59 -0.12 0.35
N CYS A 21 -0.33 0.87 -0.50
CA CYS A 21 0.56 0.73 -1.65
C CYS A 21 1.93 0.19 -1.22
N GLY A 22 2.56 0.79 -0.21
CA GLY A 22 3.86 0.34 0.27
C GLY A 22 3.89 -1.11 0.77
N SER A 23 2.83 -1.60 1.43
CA SER A 23 2.77 -3.01 1.84
C SER A 23 2.54 -3.94 0.65
N CYS A 24 1.72 -3.51 -0.32
CA CYS A 24 1.44 -4.22 -1.56
C CYS A 24 2.70 -4.46 -2.40
N LEU A 25 3.50 -3.41 -2.62
CA LEU A 25 4.70 -3.49 -3.44
C LEU A 25 5.88 -4.20 -2.74
N ARG A 26 5.83 -4.32 -1.40
CA ARG A 26 6.76 -5.14 -0.60
C ARG A 26 6.39 -6.62 -0.54
N ALA A 27 5.26 -7.01 -1.12
CA ALA A 27 4.87 -8.42 -1.21
C ALA A 27 5.95 -9.27 -1.90
N GLN A 28 5.99 -10.56 -1.58
CA GLN A 28 6.90 -11.48 -2.25
C GLN A 28 6.59 -11.54 -3.75
N ARG A 29 7.62 -11.45 -4.58
CA ARG A 29 7.46 -11.34 -6.05
C ARG A 29 6.60 -12.45 -6.66
N PHE A 30 6.69 -13.68 -6.13
CA PHE A 30 5.91 -14.81 -6.63
C PHE A 30 4.39 -14.65 -6.45
N MET A 31 3.95 -13.74 -5.58
CA MET A 31 2.52 -13.47 -5.36
C MET A 31 1.90 -12.67 -6.50
N GLY A 32 2.72 -11.94 -7.28
CA GLY A 32 2.27 -11.13 -8.41
C GLY A 32 1.40 -9.93 -8.02
N CYS A 33 1.63 -9.37 -6.83
CA CYS A 33 0.87 -8.24 -6.32
C CYS A 33 1.36 -6.91 -6.93
N GLY A 34 0.41 -6.03 -7.22
CA GLY A 34 0.66 -4.64 -7.60
C GLY A 34 -0.50 -3.77 -7.17
N TRP A 35 -0.26 -2.46 -7.17
CA TRP A 35 -1.22 -1.48 -6.69
C TRP A 35 -2.11 -1.01 -7.84
N GLY A 36 -3.43 -1.12 -7.68
CA GLY A 36 -4.43 -0.72 -8.66
C GLY A 36 -4.94 0.72 -8.51
N GLY A 37 -4.32 1.52 -7.63
CA GLY A 37 -4.71 2.91 -7.33
C GLY A 37 -5.32 3.06 -5.95
N ASP A 38 -6.20 2.15 -5.56
CA ASP A 38 -6.91 2.12 -4.27
C ASP A 38 -6.76 0.78 -3.53
N THR A 39 -6.56 -0.31 -4.28
CA THR A 39 -6.46 -1.66 -3.74
C THR A 39 -5.24 -2.41 -4.27
N CYS A 40 -4.76 -3.35 -3.48
CA CYS A 40 -3.71 -4.28 -3.89
C CYS A 40 -4.32 -5.51 -4.55
N GLY A 41 -3.89 -5.81 -5.78
CA GLY A 41 -4.44 -6.89 -6.58
C GLY A 41 -3.40 -7.50 -7.51
N ARG A 42 -3.77 -8.61 -8.13
CA ARG A 42 -3.03 -9.15 -9.29
C ARG A 42 -3.41 -8.34 -10.54
N GLN A 43 -2.57 -8.38 -11.57
CA GLN A 43 -2.81 -7.62 -12.81
C GLN A 43 -4.18 -7.90 -13.45
N LYS A 44 -4.70 -9.12 -13.31
CA LYS A 44 -6.01 -9.53 -13.83
C LYS A 44 -7.18 -8.88 -13.08
N GLU A 45 -6.96 -8.44 -11.84
CA GLU A 45 -7.97 -7.85 -10.95
C GLU A 45 -8.03 -6.32 -11.13
N CYS A 46 -6.95 -5.68 -11.61
CA CYS A 46 -6.84 -4.23 -11.81
C CYS A 46 -6.39 -3.85 -13.24
N PRO A 47 -7.20 -4.12 -14.28
CA PRO A 47 -6.81 -3.76 -15.64
C PRO A 47 -6.71 -2.23 -15.81
N GLY A 48 -5.56 -1.75 -16.31
CA GLY A 48 -5.35 -0.34 -16.68
C GLY A 48 -4.65 0.54 -15.64
N SER A 49 -4.75 0.23 -14.35
CA SER A 49 -4.12 1.01 -13.26
C SER A 49 -3.09 0.22 -12.45
N TRP A 50 -2.92 -1.08 -12.73
CA TRP A 50 -1.98 -1.94 -12.04
C TRP A 50 -0.53 -1.53 -12.29
N GLN A 51 0.22 -1.31 -11.21
CA GLN A 51 1.65 -1.00 -11.27
C GLN A 51 2.41 -1.57 -10.07
N GLN A 52 3.69 -1.85 -10.26
CA GLN A 52 4.55 -2.50 -9.26
C GLN A 52 5.78 -1.67 -8.86
N ASP A 53 5.92 -0.47 -9.41
CA ASP A 53 7.19 0.27 -9.36
C ASP A 53 7.17 1.42 -8.36
N HIS A 54 6.04 2.10 -8.19
CA HIS A 54 6.00 3.37 -7.46
C HIS A 54 4.82 3.47 -6.51
N CYS A 55 5.06 3.94 -5.29
CA CYS A 55 3.98 4.43 -4.44
C CYS A 55 4.15 5.94 -4.24
N PRO A 56 3.14 6.76 -4.57
CA PRO A 56 3.20 8.18 -4.26
C PRO A 56 3.11 8.36 -2.74
N PRO A 57 3.91 9.27 -2.15
CA PRO A 57 3.81 9.54 -0.73
C PRO A 57 2.45 10.17 -0.40
N GLU A 58 1.85 9.73 0.70
CA GLU A 58 0.60 10.27 1.21
C GLU A 58 0.87 11.09 2.48
N LEU A 59 0.50 12.37 2.47
CA LEU A 59 0.59 13.23 3.65
C LEU A 59 -0.75 13.23 4.38
N THR A 60 -0.75 12.81 5.64
CA THR A 60 -1.97 12.73 6.45
C THR A 60 -2.08 13.89 7.44
N GLU A 61 -0.95 14.40 7.95
CA GLU A 61 -0.94 15.48 8.93
C GLU A 61 0.37 16.28 8.88
N PHE A 62 0.31 17.52 9.36
CA PHE A 62 1.51 18.29 9.68
C PHE A 62 1.33 19.07 10.98
N TYR A 63 2.44 19.27 11.69
CA TYR A 63 2.46 20.01 12.95
C TYR A 63 3.71 20.90 13.07
N PRO A 64 3.61 22.12 13.64
CA PRO A 64 2.37 22.81 14.01
C PRO A 64 1.61 23.37 12.80
N GLN A 65 0.30 23.63 12.96
CA GLN A 65 -0.55 24.18 11.89
C GLN A 65 -0.29 25.65 11.56
N SER A 66 0.43 26.36 12.41
CA SER A 66 0.79 27.76 12.21
C SER A 66 2.15 28.09 12.83
N GLY A 67 2.72 29.22 12.41
CA GLY A 67 4.01 29.70 12.88
C GLY A 67 4.19 31.20 12.65
N PRO A 68 5.16 31.85 13.31
CA PRO A 68 5.43 33.26 13.14
C PRO A 68 5.92 33.58 11.72
N ARG A 69 5.56 34.76 11.19
CA ARG A 69 6.01 35.24 9.87
C ARG A 69 7.54 35.34 9.73
N ARG A 70 8.26 35.47 10.85
CA ARG A 70 9.72 35.49 10.90
C ARG A 70 10.36 34.11 10.67
N GLY A 71 9.57 33.04 10.58
CA GLY A 71 10.05 31.68 10.34
C GLY A 71 10.58 31.00 11.60
N SER A 72 11.54 30.07 11.42
CA SER A 72 12.10 29.19 12.48
C SER A 72 11.14 28.14 13.05
N THR A 73 9.97 27.94 12.43
CA THR A 73 9.08 26.82 12.78
C THR A 73 9.65 25.51 12.23
N ARG A 74 9.95 24.57 13.12
CA ARG A 74 10.25 23.18 12.74
C ARG A 74 8.94 22.44 12.50
N LEU A 75 8.74 21.96 11.27
CA LEU A 75 7.58 21.15 10.90
C LEU A 75 7.87 19.67 11.10
N THR A 76 6.84 18.95 11.53
CA THR A 76 6.74 17.49 11.49
C THR A 76 5.67 17.15 10.47
N LEU A 77 6.00 16.28 9.51
CA LEU A 77 5.07 15.77 8.50
C LEU A 77 4.80 14.29 8.81
N CYS A 78 3.52 13.93 8.90
CA CYS A 78 3.07 12.57 9.12
C CYS A 78 2.43 12.03 7.83
N GLY A 79 2.73 10.79 7.48
CA GLY A 79 2.29 10.23 6.21
C GLY A 79 2.78 8.81 5.97
N SER A 80 2.55 8.31 4.75
CA SER A 80 2.96 6.98 4.31
C SER A 80 3.60 7.01 2.90
N ASN A 81 4.19 5.87 2.50
CA ASN A 81 4.77 5.62 1.18
C ASN A 81 4.35 4.21 0.76
#